data_AF-A0A178ZE30-F1
#
_entry.id   AF-A0A178ZE30-F1
#
_cell.length_a   1.000
_cell.length_b   1.000
_cell.length_c   1.000
_cell.angle_alpha   90.00
_cell.angle_beta   90.00
_cell.angle_gamma   90.00
#
_symmetry.space_group_name_H-M   'P 1'
#
loop_
_entity.id
_entity.type
_entity.pdbx_description
1 polymer ?
#
loop_
_entity_poly.entity_id
_entity_poly.type
_entity_poly.pdbx_seq_one_letter_code
_entity_poly.pdbx_strand_id
1 'polypeptide(L)'
;MELLMESFPSGDASPWSVDSNTVNVLQGRGYFSLLGHVRRKPARADAERSDSKSCSDKLAVKQVTSILSYPADLFVEKTPNAYIKRFVVYADQFNPVSYQRAFGREGRLSPLKDAGVFFTIEPLRPDFARFAFERRKQSSAGSIQVKSKTSNISALWVLAVGTLRSTVVEVLINGVKQGYKQWDARSAKASIVSRRELWITGLRILRLLENLDIPNIPGGEPRQGNISWFKMIRSTLSASTYDEAKSSAPRHSHNKCKKHVTDILDNWTKNTGDSNWSWSHPDWLTHLDPDRECSLKTSQSLFKSGNQG
;
A
#
# COMPACT_ATOMS: atom_id res chain seq x y z
N MET A 1 10.62 -3.15 -12.41
CA MET A 1 11.32 -4.30 -13.03
C MET A 1 12.79 -4.35 -12.60
N GLU A 2 13.22 -3.44 -11.70
CA GLU A 2 14.58 -3.40 -11.13
C GLU A 2 15.08 -4.75 -10.60
N LEU A 3 14.22 -5.51 -9.93
CA LEU A 3 14.57 -6.74 -9.22
C LEU A 3 14.47 -8.02 -10.08
N LEU A 4 14.19 -7.91 -11.38
CA LEU A 4 13.88 -9.06 -12.24
C LEU A 4 14.97 -9.42 -13.25
N MET A 5 16.14 -8.77 -13.21
CA MET A 5 17.14 -8.85 -14.30
C MET A 5 18.03 -10.09 -14.31
N GLU A 6 17.92 -11.02 -13.36
CA GLU A 6 18.59 -12.34 -13.46
C GLU A 6 18.07 -13.21 -14.62
N SER A 7 17.17 -12.69 -15.46
CA SER A 7 16.78 -13.35 -16.72
C SER A 7 17.62 -12.95 -17.94
N PHE A 8 18.63 -12.09 -17.81
CA PHE A 8 19.49 -11.68 -18.94
C PHE A 8 20.94 -12.09 -18.71
N PRO A 9 21.65 -12.62 -19.73
CA PRO A 9 23.06 -12.96 -19.64
C PRO A 9 23.92 -11.75 -19.24
N SER A 10 25.05 -12.00 -18.57
CA SER A 10 25.94 -10.98 -17.99
C SER A 10 26.48 -9.93 -18.97
N GLY A 11 26.37 -10.16 -20.28
CA GLY A 11 26.75 -9.21 -21.34
C GLY A 11 25.65 -8.21 -21.76
N ASP A 12 24.38 -8.47 -21.42
CA ASP A 12 23.22 -7.63 -21.79
C ASP A 12 22.79 -6.67 -20.67
N ALA A 13 23.56 -6.62 -19.57
CA ALA A 13 23.27 -5.77 -18.42
C ALA A 13 23.70 -4.30 -18.60
N SER A 14 24.39 -3.99 -19.70
CA SER A 14 24.78 -2.62 -20.05
C SER A 14 23.55 -1.82 -20.51
N PRO A 15 23.20 -0.71 -19.84
CA PRO A 15 22.10 0.12 -20.27
C PRO A 15 22.31 0.65 -21.69
N TRP A 16 21.39 0.38 -22.61
CA TRP A 16 21.36 1.05 -23.93
C TRP A 16 21.29 2.57 -23.73
N SER A 17 21.95 3.35 -24.60
CA SER A 17 21.81 4.81 -24.63
C SER A 17 20.37 5.18 -25.00
N VAL A 18 19.73 6.06 -24.25
CA VAL A 18 18.34 6.42 -24.46
C VAL A 18 18.15 7.93 -24.50
N ASP A 19 17.38 8.40 -25.49
CA ASP A 19 17.00 9.79 -25.61
C ASP A 19 16.25 10.29 -24.36
N SER A 20 16.49 11.54 -23.98
CA SER A 20 15.91 12.20 -22.80
C SER A 20 14.37 12.14 -22.76
N ASN A 21 13.70 12.19 -23.91
CA ASN A 21 12.24 12.06 -24.00
C ASN A 21 11.72 10.68 -23.61
N THR A 22 12.53 9.62 -23.77
CA THR A 22 12.15 8.24 -23.46
C THR A 22 12.15 7.96 -21.96
N VAL A 23 12.99 8.68 -21.21
CA VAL A 23 13.04 8.62 -19.74
C VAL A 23 11.68 8.99 -19.13
N ASN A 24 10.91 9.86 -19.78
CA ASN A 24 9.59 10.31 -19.32
C ASN A 24 8.44 9.30 -19.59
N VAL A 25 8.70 8.21 -20.34
CA VAL A 25 7.67 7.27 -20.82
C VAL A 25 8.02 5.82 -20.47
N LEU A 26 8.54 5.57 -19.27
CA LEU A 26 8.86 4.21 -18.82
C LEU A 26 7.61 3.43 -18.40
N GLN A 27 6.91 2.88 -19.39
CA GLN A 27 5.70 2.11 -19.21
C GLN A 27 5.92 0.60 -19.39
N GLY A 28 5.33 -0.17 -18.48
CA GLY A 28 5.22 -1.61 -18.65
C GLY A 28 6.54 -2.36 -18.63
N ARG A 29 6.77 -3.18 -19.66
CA ARG A 29 7.95 -4.05 -19.80
C ARG A 29 8.99 -3.51 -20.79
N GLY A 30 8.75 -2.33 -21.37
CA GLY A 30 9.69 -1.68 -22.29
C GLY A 30 10.92 -1.14 -21.57
N TYR A 31 11.99 -0.91 -22.34
CA TYR A 31 13.23 -0.29 -21.88
C TYR A 31 13.81 -0.96 -20.62
N PHE A 32 13.81 -2.29 -20.52
CA PHE A 32 14.24 -3.02 -19.32
C PHE A 32 15.70 -2.74 -18.92
N SER A 33 16.52 -2.31 -19.88
CA SER A 33 17.90 -1.87 -19.70
C SER A 33 18.07 -0.55 -18.93
N LEU A 34 17.03 0.29 -18.84
CA LEU A 34 17.10 1.57 -18.11
C LEU A 34 16.94 1.37 -16.60
N LEU A 35 18.04 1.15 -15.91
CA LEU A 35 18.04 0.79 -14.50
C LEU A 35 18.00 2.01 -13.58
N GLY A 36 17.38 1.86 -12.42
CA GLY A 36 17.30 2.92 -11.39
C GLY A 36 16.14 3.90 -11.56
N HIS A 37 15.47 3.92 -12.72
CA HIS A 37 14.39 4.87 -13.00
C HIS A 37 13.01 4.41 -12.50
N VAL A 38 12.15 5.38 -12.18
CA VAL A 38 10.73 5.14 -11.86
C VAL A 38 10.00 4.57 -13.06
N ARG A 39 9.18 3.55 -12.82
CA ARG A 39 8.43 2.84 -13.85
C ARG A 39 6.95 2.73 -13.51
N ARG A 40 6.12 2.72 -14.55
CA ARG A 40 4.68 2.51 -14.43
C ARG A 40 4.32 1.06 -14.74
N LYS A 41 3.28 0.55 -14.06
CA LYS A 41 2.75 -0.77 -14.35
C LYS A 41 2.23 -0.81 -15.79
N PRO A 42 2.38 -1.95 -16.49
CA PRO A 42 1.77 -2.11 -17.80
C PRO A 42 0.25 -2.01 -17.67
N ALA A 43 -0.37 -1.27 -18.58
CA ALA A 43 -1.80 -1.40 -18.87
C ALA A 43 -1.99 -2.51 -19.90
N ARG A 44 -3.25 -2.93 -20.12
CA ARG A 44 -3.56 -3.72 -21.32
C ARG A 44 -3.40 -2.83 -22.55
N ALA A 45 -3.16 -3.43 -23.72
CA ALA A 45 -2.99 -2.67 -24.96
C ALA A 45 -4.24 -1.85 -25.34
N ASP A 46 -5.42 -2.32 -24.94
CA ASP A 46 -6.73 -1.70 -25.15
C ASP A 46 -7.16 -0.73 -24.03
N ALA A 47 -6.33 -0.54 -23.00
CA ALA A 47 -6.67 0.27 -21.84
C ALA A 47 -5.84 1.55 -21.79
N GLU A 48 -6.38 2.59 -21.16
CA GLU A 48 -5.61 3.79 -20.85
C GLU A 48 -4.32 3.46 -20.09
N ARG A 49 -3.32 4.28 -20.32
CA ARG A 49 -2.00 4.16 -19.70
C ARG A 49 -2.13 4.21 -18.18
N SER A 50 -1.58 3.20 -17.50
CA SER A 50 -1.58 3.20 -16.04
C SER A 50 -0.52 4.16 -15.50
N ASP A 51 -0.90 5.08 -14.62
CA ASP A 51 0.06 5.90 -13.88
C ASP A 51 0.59 5.26 -12.60
N SER A 52 0.05 4.08 -12.24
CA SER A 52 0.48 3.34 -11.08
C SER A 52 1.94 2.96 -11.15
N LYS A 53 2.73 3.50 -10.22
CA LYS A 53 4.16 3.16 -10.09
C LYS A 53 4.37 1.70 -9.69
N SER A 54 5.55 1.18 -10.03
CA SER A 54 5.95 -0.18 -9.68
C SER A 54 5.98 -0.37 -8.14
N CYS A 55 5.86 -1.61 -7.67
CA CYS A 55 5.91 -1.89 -6.24
C CYS A 55 7.28 -1.52 -5.64
N SER A 56 8.37 -1.73 -6.40
CA SER A 56 9.72 -1.31 -6.00
C SER A 56 9.82 0.21 -5.80
N ASP A 57 9.22 1.02 -6.69
CA ASP A 57 9.20 2.49 -6.57
C ASP A 57 8.36 2.96 -5.38
N LYS A 58 7.19 2.35 -5.21
CA LYS A 58 6.34 2.63 -4.05
C LYS A 58 7.04 2.29 -2.73
N LEU A 59 7.77 1.17 -2.67
CA LEU A 59 8.51 0.77 -1.47
C LEU A 59 9.75 1.64 -1.25
N ALA A 60 10.49 2.05 -2.29
CA ALA A 60 11.64 2.95 -2.12
C ALA A 60 11.23 4.28 -1.48
N VAL A 61 10.09 4.87 -1.91
CA VAL A 61 9.51 6.07 -1.27
C VAL A 61 9.21 5.87 0.22
N LYS A 62 8.90 4.64 0.64
CA LYS A 62 8.60 4.31 2.04
C LYS A 62 9.82 4.30 2.96
N GLN A 63 11.03 4.17 2.41
CA GLN A 63 12.27 4.37 3.18
C GLN A 63 12.37 5.79 3.75
N VAL A 64 11.75 6.77 3.09
CA VAL A 64 11.80 8.18 3.52
C VAL A 64 10.49 8.61 4.18
N THR A 65 9.35 8.13 3.65
CA THR A 65 8.02 8.63 4.06
C THR A 65 7.31 7.83 5.15
N SER A 66 7.85 6.68 5.58
CA SER A 66 7.23 5.68 6.48
C SER A 66 6.02 4.95 5.86
N ILE A 67 5.60 3.83 6.45
CA ILE A 67 4.40 3.08 6.00
C ILE A 67 3.11 3.85 6.21
N LEU A 68 3.10 4.76 7.20
CA LEU A 68 1.94 5.58 7.51
C LEU A 68 1.58 6.44 6.31
N SER A 69 0.28 6.48 6.02
CA SER A 69 -0.31 7.24 4.94
C SER A 69 -1.67 7.75 5.36
N TYR A 70 -2.15 8.76 4.66
CA TYR A 70 -3.49 9.29 4.90
C TYR A 70 -4.56 8.19 4.97
N PRO A 71 -5.47 8.22 5.96
CA PRO A 71 -5.56 9.18 7.07
C PRO A 71 -4.80 8.76 8.35
N ALA A 72 -4.18 7.58 8.39
CA ALA A 72 -3.51 7.08 9.59
C ALA A 72 -2.37 8.00 10.06
N ASP A 73 -1.73 8.72 9.14
CA ASP A 73 -0.67 9.70 9.46
C ASP A 73 -1.15 10.97 10.17
N LEU A 74 -2.47 11.15 10.34
CA LEU A 74 -3.04 12.19 11.22
C LEU A 74 -3.06 11.76 12.68
N PHE A 75 -3.27 10.47 12.93
CA PHE A 75 -3.53 9.94 14.28
C PHE A 75 -2.29 9.31 14.92
N VAL A 76 -1.36 8.82 14.09
CA VAL A 76 -0.20 8.08 14.55
C VAL A 76 1.06 8.89 14.27
N GLU A 77 1.78 9.21 15.34
CA GLU A 77 3.08 9.86 15.23
C GLU A 77 4.08 8.96 14.47
N LYS A 78 4.87 9.57 13.59
CA LYS A 78 5.93 8.88 12.87
C LYS A 78 7.14 8.69 13.78
N THR A 79 7.19 7.55 14.44
CA THR A 79 8.38 7.07 15.17
C THR A 79 9.19 6.12 14.28
N PRO A 80 10.40 5.69 14.69
CA PRO A 80 11.17 4.68 13.95
C PRO A 80 10.38 3.37 13.68
N ASN A 81 9.37 3.06 14.49
CA ASN A 81 8.51 1.89 14.31
C ASN A 81 7.52 2.01 13.13
N ALA A 82 7.34 3.22 12.59
CA ALA A 82 6.54 3.45 11.38
C ALA A 82 7.28 3.05 10.09
N TYR A 83 8.54 2.64 10.17
CA TYR A 83 9.35 2.27 9.02
C TYR A 83 9.53 0.75 8.92
N ILE A 84 9.60 0.25 7.69
CA ILE A 84 9.92 -1.17 7.46
C ILE A 84 11.40 -1.35 7.78
N LYS A 85 11.72 -2.20 8.76
CA LYS A 85 13.12 -2.49 9.11
C LYS A 85 13.76 -3.48 8.15
N ARG A 86 13.03 -4.52 7.75
CA ARG A 86 13.55 -5.65 6.97
C ARG A 86 12.69 -5.94 5.76
N PHE A 87 13.34 -6.15 4.62
CA PHE A 87 12.73 -6.67 3.41
C PHE A 87 13.25 -8.09 3.19
N VAL A 88 12.37 -9.09 3.35
CA VAL A 88 12.73 -10.49 3.12
C VAL A 88 12.40 -10.92 1.70
N VAL A 89 13.26 -11.73 1.11
CA VAL A 89 13.10 -12.28 -0.25
C VAL A 89 13.65 -13.70 -0.29
N TYR A 90 13.10 -14.59 -1.11
CA TYR A 90 13.71 -15.91 -1.30
C TYR A 90 15.13 -15.81 -1.88
N ALA A 91 16.03 -16.71 -1.45
CA ALA A 91 17.43 -16.72 -1.90
C ALA A 91 17.59 -16.73 -3.43
N ASP A 92 16.81 -17.54 -4.14
CA ASP A 92 16.83 -17.66 -5.62
C ASP A 92 16.19 -16.47 -6.36
N GLN A 93 15.64 -15.49 -5.63
CA GLN A 93 15.10 -14.24 -6.16
C GLN A 93 15.91 -13.03 -5.68
N PHE A 94 16.98 -13.26 -4.92
CA PHE A 94 17.82 -12.21 -4.37
C PHE A 94 19.00 -11.91 -5.29
N ASN A 95 18.93 -10.77 -5.96
CA ASN A 95 20.06 -10.23 -6.72
C ASN A 95 20.68 -9.03 -5.97
N PRO A 96 21.89 -9.16 -5.38
CA PRO A 96 22.44 -8.12 -4.52
C PRO A 96 22.59 -6.76 -5.22
N VAL A 97 23.04 -6.75 -6.48
CA VAL A 97 23.22 -5.52 -7.27
C VAL A 97 21.88 -4.80 -7.50
N SER A 98 20.84 -5.55 -7.88
CA SER A 98 19.53 -4.99 -8.17
C SER A 98 18.83 -4.46 -6.90
N TYR A 99 18.95 -5.18 -5.78
CA TYR A 99 18.42 -4.72 -4.49
C TYR A 99 19.19 -3.51 -3.96
N GLN A 100 20.53 -3.49 -4.07
CA GLN A 100 21.35 -2.34 -3.70
C GLN A 100 20.98 -1.10 -4.51
N ARG A 101 20.79 -1.24 -5.83
CA ARG A 101 20.35 -0.12 -6.67
C ARG A 101 18.95 0.36 -6.31
N ALA A 102 18.01 -0.55 -6.07
CA ALA A 102 16.61 -0.22 -5.83
C ALA A 102 16.34 0.36 -4.42
N PHE A 103 17.03 -0.16 -3.41
CA PHE A 103 16.74 0.09 -1.99
C PHE A 103 17.97 0.39 -1.14
N GLY A 104 19.19 0.25 -1.64
CA GLY A 104 20.42 0.48 -0.87
C GLY A 104 20.74 1.96 -0.66
N ARG A 105 21.59 2.23 0.34
CA ARG A 105 22.06 3.59 0.69
C ARG A 105 22.86 4.24 -0.44
N GLU A 106 23.58 3.44 -1.22
CA GLU A 106 24.33 3.91 -2.40
C GLU A 106 23.54 3.73 -3.71
N GLY A 107 22.26 3.37 -3.60
CA GLY A 107 21.38 3.19 -4.75
C GLY A 107 20.78 4.51 -5.24
N ARG A 108 19.65 4.40 -5.93
CA ARG A 108 18.91 5.54 -6.52
C ARG A 108 18.38 6.59 -5.54
N LEU A 109 18.42 6.30 -4.24
CA LEU A 109 18.06 7.24 -3.17
C LEU A 109 19.28 7.69 -2.37
N SER A 110 20.50 7.51 -2.88
CA SER A 110 21.73 7.95 -2.22
C SER A 110 21.78 9.43 -1.85
N PRO A 111 21.14 10.37 -2.59
CA PRO A 111 21.06 11.76 -2.13
C PRO A 111 20.28 11.94 -0.81
N LEU A 112 19.51 10.93 -0.38
CA LEU A 112 18.74 10.92 0.87
C LEU A 112 19.30 9.94 1.92
N LYS A 113 20.55 9.47 1.78
CA LYS A 113 21.13 8.46 2.68
C LYS A 113 21.10 8.82 4.16
N ASP A 114 21.15 10.12 4.48
CA ASP A 114 21.14 10.63 5.86
C ASP A 114 19.74 11.00 6.35
N ALA A 115 18.76 11.13 5.45
CA ALA A 115 17.38 11.49 5.78
C ALA A 115 16.42 10.27 5.75
N GLY A 116 16.80 9.19 5.07
CA GLY A 116 15.98 7.98 4.92
C GLY A 116 16.30 6.88 5.93
N VAL A 117 15.30 6.07 6.23
CA VAL A 117 15.42 4.79 6.95
C VAL A 117 15.39 3.65 5.93
N PHE A 118 16.58 3.16 5.57
CA PHE A 118 16.76 2.17 4.52
C PHE A 118 16.50 0.76 5.03
N PHE A 119 15.94 -0.09 4.17
CA PHE A 119 15.65 -1.47 4.51
C PHE A 119 16.95 -2.27 4.69
N THR A 120 16.96 -3.17 5.68
CA THR A 120 17.88 -4.30 5.64
C THR A 120 17.30 -5.37 4.72
N ILE A 121 17.99 -5.69 3.62
CA ILE A 121 17.55 -6.76 2.73
C ILE A 121 18.07 -8.10 3.28
N GLU A 122 17.16 -9.04 3.51
CA GLU A 122 17.47 -10.32 4.13
C GLU A 122 16.99 -11.47 3.23
N PRO A 123 17.89 -12.11 2.47
CA PRO A 123 17.53 -13.31 1.73
C PRO A 123 17.20 -14.44 2.72
N LEU A 124 16.05 -15.07 2.54
CA LEU A 124 15.66 -16.28 3.26
C LEU A 124 16.61 -17.42 2.91
N ARG A 125 16.72 -18.40 3.81
CA ARG A 125 17.54 -19.59 3.56
C ARG A 125 17.06 -20.32 2.29
N PRO A 126 17.96 -20.97 1.52
CA PRO A 126 17.58 -21.71 0.31
C PRO A 126 16.54 -22.81 0.56
N ASP A 127 16.52 -23.40 1.75
CA ASP A 127 15.60 -24.45 2.20
C ASP A 127 14.29 -23.89 2.82
N PHE A 128 14.07 -22.58 2.80
CA PHE A 128 12.88 -21.98 3.39
C PHE A 128 11.60 -22.47 2.69
N ALA A 129 10.62 -22.88 3.48
CA ALA A 129 9.38 -23.46 3.00
C ALA A 129 8.66 -22.54 2.00
N ARG A 130 8.20 -23.12 0.89
CA ARG A 130 7.50 -22.40 -0.17
C ARG A 130 6.01 -22.67 -0.15
N PHE A 131 5.25 -21.74 -0.70
CA PHE A 131 3.83 -21.96 -0.93
C PHE A 131 3.66 -23.09 -1.96
N ALA A 132 2.75 -24.02 -1.68
CA ALA A 132 2.49 -25.19 -2.52
C ALA A 132 2.20 -24.82 -3.98
N PHE A 133 1.53 -23.68 -4.21
CA PHE A 133 1.11 -23.19 -5.52
C PHE A 133 1.93 -21.99 -6.02
N GLU A 134 3.15 -21.79 -5.51
CA GLU A 134 4.04 -20.75 -6.01
C GLU A 134 4.39 -20.98 -7.48
N ARG A 135 4.45 -19.91 -8.27
CA ARG A 135 4.94 -19.96 -9.65
C ARG A 135 6.44 -20.25 -9.68
N ARG A 136 6.82 -21.44 -10.14
CA ARG A 136 8.22 -21.85 -10.32
C ARG A 136 8.66 -21.56 -11.76
N LYS A 137 9.87 -21.01 -11.94
CA LYS A 137 10.55 -21.05 -13.24
C LYS A 137 11.00 -22.50 -13.43
N GLN A 138 10.32 -23.28 -14.27
CA GLN A 138 10.79 -24.62 -14.60
C GLN A 138 12.06 -24.47 -15.47
N SER A 139 13.19 -24.88 -14.93
CA SER A 139 14.51 -24.88 -15.56
C SER A 139 14.89 -26.23 -16.16
N SER A 140 13.91 -27.04 -16.59
CA SER A 140 14.16 -28.26 -17.37
C SER A 140 14.17 -27.93 -18.86
N ALA A 141 15.34 -28.05 -19.48
CA ALA A 141 15.63 -27.77 -20.89
C ALA A 141 14.88 -28.64 -21.94
N GLY A 142 13.81 -29.35 -21.53
CA GLY A 142 12.99 -30.20 -22.39
C GLY A 142 11.50 -30.25 -22.03
N SER A 143 11.05 -29.51 -21.01
CA SER A 143 9.62 -29.45 -20.66
C SER A 143 8.93 -28.30 -21.39
N ILE A 144 7.79 -28.57 -22.02
CA ILE A 144 6.87 -27.55 -22.54
C ILE A 144 6.64 -26.52 -21.42
N GLN A 145 7.17 -25.30 -21.59
CA GLN A 145 6.93 -24.23 -20.62
C GLN A 145 5.44 -23.95 -20.57
N VAL A 146 4.76 -24.46 -19.54
CA VAL A 146 3.39 -24.09 -19.26
C VAL A 146 3.40 -22.61 -18.88
N LYS A 147 2.93 -21.76 -19.79
CA LYS A 147 2.80 -20.32 -19.56
C LYS A 147 1.85 -20.10 -18.38
N SER A 148 2.41 -19.91 -17.19
CA SER A 148 1.65 -19.55 -16.00
C SER A 148 1.02 -18.17 -16.19
N LYS A 149 -0.32 -18.12 -16.16
CA LYS A 149 -1.07 -16.86 -16.19
C LYS A 149 -1.21 -16.33 -14.76
N THR A 150 -0.97 -15.04 -14.59
CA THR A 150 -1.25 -14.37 -13.31
C THR A 150 -2.74 -14.34 -13.05
N SER A 151 -3.15 -14.63 -11.82
CA SER A 151 -4.54 -14.48 -11.40
C SER A 151 -4.94 -13.01 -11.34
N ASN A 152 -6.20 -12.73 -11.62
CA ASN A 152 -6.82 -11.42 -11.40
C ASN A 152 -7.40 -11.26 -9.98
N ILE A 153 -7.15 -12.25 -9.12
CA ILE A 153 -7.60 -12.31 -7.74
C ILE A 153 -6.54 -11.67 -6.82
N SER A 154 -6.98 -10.91 -5.83
CA SER A 154 -6.15 -10.46 -4.71
C SER A 154 -6.85 -10.83 -3.41
N ALA A 155 -6.11 -11.35 -2.43
CA ALA A 155 -6.65 -11.67 -1.12
C ALA A 155 -6.03 -10.77 -0.06
N LEU A 156 -6.83 -10.35 0.90
CA LEU A 156 -6.45 -9.56 2.07
C LEU A 156 -6.95 -10.29 3.31
N TRP A 157 -6.06 -10.43 4.28
CA TRP A 157 -6.37 -10.96 5.59
C TRP A 157 -5.84 -10.00 6.64
N VAL A 158 -6.70 -9.53 7.55
CA VAL A 158 -6.32 -8.64 8.65
C VAL A 158 -6.77 -9.27 9.95
N LEU A 159 -5.78 -9.71 10.73
CA LEU A 159 -6.01 -10.30 12.04
C LEU A 159 -6.39 -9.22 13.05
N ALA A 160 -7.47 -9.47 13.80
CA ALA A 160 -8.01 -8.55 14.78
C ALA A 160 -7.76 -9.05 16.23
N VAL A 161 -6.52 -9.41 16.57
CA VAL A 161 -6.19 -9.92 17.92
C VAL A 161 -6.43 -8.85 18.98
N GLY A 162 -7.09 -9.22 20.07
CA GLY A 162 -7.28 -8.32 21.22
C GLY A 162 -8.21 -7.15 20.94
N THR A 163 -9.03 -7.22 19.89
CA THR A 163 -10.05 -6.22 19.58
C THR A 163 -11.43 -6.89 19.55
N LEU A 164 -12.49 -6.10 19.75
CA LEU A 164 -13.88 -6.55 19.60
C LEU A 164 -14.29 -6.80 18.14
N ARG A 165 -13.37 -6.62 17.17
CA ARG A 165 -13.66 -6.80 15.75
C ARG A 165 -13.34 -8.22 15.31
N SER A 166 -14.11 -8.71 14.34
CA SER A 166 -13.79 -9.94 13.65
C SER A 166 -12.57 -9.77 12.74
N THR A 167 -11.79 -10.85 12.63
CA THR A 167 -10.74 -10.99 11.62
C THR A 167 -11.34 -10.77 10.24
N VAL A 168 -10.68 -9.93 9.43
CA VAL A 168 -11.15 -9.61 8.08
C VAL A 168 -10.52 -10.59 7.11
N VAL A 169 -11.37 -11.19 6.27
CA VAL A 169 -10.96 -11.93 5.07
C VAL A 169 -11.67 -11.32 3.88
N GLU A 170 -10.91 -10.83 2.92
CA GLU A 170 -11.44 -10.15 1.74
C GLU A 170 -10.76 -10.68 0.48
N VAL A 171 -11.56 -11.09 -0.50
CA VAL A 171 -11.09 -11.48 -1.83
C VAL A 171 -11.60 -10.47 -2.84
N LEU A 172 -10.69 -9.92 -3.63
CA LEU A 172 -10.98 -9.00 -4.73
C LEU A 172 -10.77 -9.70 -6.06
N ILE A 173 -11.72 -9.57 -6.97
CA ILE A 173 -11.61 -10.02 -8.37
C ILE A 173 -11.64 -8.77 -9.24
N ASN A 174 -10.57 -8.51 -10.00
CA ASN A 174 -10.43 -7.27 -10.78
C ASN A 174 -10.62 -5.99 -9.93
N GLY A 175 -10.18 -6.01 -8.67
CA GLY A 175 -10.27 -4.86 -7.76
C GLY A 175 -11.62 -4.63 -7.08
N VAL A 176 -12.59 -5.53 -7.27
CA VAL A 176 -13.92 -5.46 -6.64
C VAL A 176 -14.12 -6.66 -5.72
N LYS A 177 -14.74 -6.47 -4.56
CA LYS A 177 -15.01 -7.55 -3.61
C LYS A 177 -15.78 -8.70 -4.27
N GLN A 178 -15.32 -9.92 -4.02
CA GLN A 178 -15.99 -11.14 -4.46
C GLN A 178 -17.44 -11.12 -3.97
N GLY A 179 -18.37 -11.53 -4.84
CA GLY A 179 -19.81 -11.46 -4.59
C GLY A 179 -20.48 -10.18 -5.11
N TYR A 180 -19.71 -9.19 -5.56
CA TYR A 180 -20.24 -7.97 -6.18
C TYR A 180 -19.92 -7.89 -7.68
N LYS A 181 -20.82 -7.25 -8.43
CA LYS A 181 -20.59 -6.94 -9.85
C LYS A 181 -19.65 -5.74 -9.97
N GLN A 182 -18.88 -5.64 -11.06
CA GLN A 182 -17.94 -4.53 -11.24
C GLN A 182 -18.65 -3.16 -11.29
N TRP A 183 -19.78 -3.11 -11.99
CA TRP A 183 -20.63 -1.93 -12.15
C TRP A 183 -21.65 -1.73 -11.02
N ASP A 184 -21.57 -2.50 -9.94
CA ASP A 184 -22.46 -2.34 -8.79
C ASP A 184 -22.28 -0.94 -8.18
N ALA A 185 -23.35 -0.22 -7.85
CA ALA A 185 -23.23 1.10 -7.23
C ALA A 185 -23.03 1.03 -5.71
N ARG A 186 -23.27 -0.13 -5.09
CA ARG A 186 -23.23 -0.30 -3.64
C ARG A 186 -21.83 -0.12 -3.11
N SER A 187 -21.72 0.67 -2.04
CA SER A 187 -20.46 0.91 -1.36
C SER A 187 -19.84 -0.35 -0.75
N ALA A 188 -20.65 -1.34 -0.39
CA ALA A 188 -20.20 -2.61 0.17
C ALA A 188 -19.28 -3.42 -0.77
N LYS A 189 -19.25 -3.09 -2.08
CA LYS A 189 -18.32 -3.68 -3.06
C LYS A 189 -16.85 -3.23 -2.86
N ALA A 190 -16.64 -2.08 -2.20
CA ALA A 190 -15.34 -1.48 -2.04
C ALA A 190 -14.52 -2.21 -0.97
N SER A 191 -13.21 -2.36 -1.21
CA SER A 191 -12.28 -2.90 -0.23
C SER A 191 -12.30 -2.15 1.10
N ILE A 192 -12.12 -2.84 2.23
CA ILE A 192 -11.95 -2.20 3.55
C ILE A 192 -10.71 -1.30 3.60
N VAL A 193 -9.72 -1.55 2.74
CA VAL A 193 -8.52 -0.72 2.58
C VAL A 193 -8.63 0.26 1.41
N SER A 194 -9.82 0.46 0.86
CA SER A 194 -10.06 1.51 -0.13
C SER A 194 -9.91 2.90 0.51
N ARG A 195 -9.57 3.91 -0.30
CA ARG A 195 -9.41 5.30 0.18
C ARG A 195 -10.64 5.81 0.93
N ARG A 196 -11.83 5.47 0.43
CA ARG A 196 -13.12 5.80 1.05
C ARG A 196 -13.26 5.16 2.43
N GLU A 197 -13.08 3.84 2.53
CA GLU A 197 -13.22 3.13 3.80
C GLU A 197 -12.17 3.56 4.83
N LEU A 198 -10.94 3.84 4.40
CA LEU A 198 -9.90 4.37 5.28
C LEU A 198 -10.25 5.78 5.77
N TRP A 199 -10.75 6.67 4.91
CA TRP A 199 -11.19 8.00 5.31
C TRP A 199 -12.37 7.95 6.30
N ILE A 200 -13.37 7.10 6.04
CA ILE A 200 -14.49 6.84 6.97
C ILE A 200 -13.97 6.29 8.30
N THR A 201 -12.98 5.40 8.27
CA THR A 201 -12.34 4.89 9.49
C THR A 201 -11.67 6.01 10.28
N GLY A 202 -11.00 6.95 9.62
CA GLY A 202 -10.47 8.16 10.25
C GLY A 202 -11.55 9.00 10.92
N LEU A 203 -12.69 9.24 10.25
CA LEU A 203 -13.84 9.94 10.83
C LEU A 203 -14.42 9.22 12.05
N ARG A 204 -14.49 7.88 12.02
CA ARG A 204 -14.94 7.09 13.17
C ARG A 204 -13.98 7.21 14.37
N ILE A 205 -12.67 7.17 14.13
CA ILE A 205 -11.66 7.39 15.18
C ILE A 205 -11.82 8.79 15.77
N LEU A 206 -11.99 9.82 14.93
CA LEU A 206 -12.21 11.19 15.40
C LEU A 206 -13.39 11.28 16.38
N ARG A 207 -14.54 10.68 16.04
CA ARG A 207 -15.72 10.67 16.93
C ARG A 207 -15.50 9.93 18.23
N LEU A 208 -14.78 8.80 18.19
CA LEU A 208 -14.42 8.10 19.42
C LEU A 208 -13.54 8.99 20.31
N LEU A 209 -12.63 9.75 19.72
CA LEU A 209 -11.82 10.73 20.45
C LEU A 209 -12.63 11.93 20.95
N GLU A 210 -13.76 12.29 20.33
CA GLU A 210 -14.68 13.31 20.85
C GLU A 210 -15.43 12.82 22.10
N ASN A 211 -15.81 11.54 22.10
CA ASN A 211 -16.59 10.92 23.17
C ASN A 211 -15.72 10.41 24.34
N LEU A 212 -14.45 10.12 24.06
CA LEU A 212 -13.45 10.01 25.11
C LEU A 212 -13.27 11.43 25.63
N ASP A 213 -14.02 11.80 26.68
CA ASP A 213 -13.64 12.90 27.56
C ASP A 213 -12.14 12.73 27.79
N ILE A 214 -11.30 13.53 27.11
CA ILE A 214 -9.92 13.71 27.55
C ILE A 214 -10.15 14.28 28.93
N PRO A 215 -9.92 13.53 30.02
CA PRO A 215 -10.26 14.05 31.32
C PRO A 215 -9.46 15.34 31.43
N ASN A 216 -10.19 16.46 31.57
CA ASN A 216 -9.66 17.55 32.35
C ASN A 216 -9.26 16.86 33.65
N ILE A 217 -7.96 16.56 33.78
CA ILE A 217 -7.39 16.18 35.05
C ILE A 217 -7.96 17.23 36.01
N PRO A 218 -8.69 16.87 37.08
CA PRO A 218 -9.24 17.88 37.97
C PRO A 218 -8.06 18.72 38.51
N GLY A 219 -7.90 19.95 38.00
CA GLY A 219 -6.75 20.82 38.27
C GLY A 219 -5.60 20.80 37.25
N GLY A 220 -5.67 20.03 36.17
CA GLY A 220 -4.72 20.08 35.05
C GLY A 220 -5.34 20.73 33.83
N GLU A 221 -4.97 21.98 33.56
CA GLU A 221 -5.28 22.69 32.31
C GLU A 221 -5.06 21.76 31.10
N PRO A 222 -6.09 21.50 30.26
CA PRO A 222 -5.89 20.74 29.04
C PRO A 222 -4.82 21.46 28.22
N ARG A 223 -3.67 20.80 28.02
CA ARG A 223 -2.54 21.40 27.30
C ARG A 223 -3.05 21.93 25.97
N GLN A 224 -2.90 23.25 25.73
CA GLN A 224 -3.33 23.96 24.52
C GLN A 224 -3.02 23.21 23.21
N GLY A 225 -1.92 22.45 23.18
CA GLY A 225 -1.51 21.60 22.05
C GLY A 225 -2.51 20.49 21.68
N ASN A 226 -3.18 19.85 22.65
CA ASN A 226 -4.13 18.76 22.38
C ASN A 226 -5.41 19.29 21.70
N ILE A 227 -5.90 20.44 22.16
CA ILE A 227 -7.09 21.10 21.60
C ILE A 227 -6.79 21.59 20.18
N SER A 228 -5.61 22.17 19.94
CA SER A 228 -5.19 22.64 18.61
C SER A 228 -5.08 21.50 17.60
N TRP A 229 -4.38 20.42 17.97
CA TRP A 229 -4.24 19.22 17.12
C TRP A 229 -5.61 18.61 16.78
N PHE A 230 -6.48 18.46 17.79
CA PHE A 230 -7.81 17.90 17.60
C PHE A 230 -8.65 18.72 16.60
N LYS A 231 -8.66 20.05 16.76
CA LYS A 231 -9.32 20.98 15.82
C LYS A 231 -8.77 20.86 14.40
N MET A 232 -7.44 20.72 14.25
CA MET A 232 -6.79 20.55 12.95
C MET A 232 -7.21 19.25 12.25
N ILE A 233 -7.27 18.14 12.98
CA ILE A 233 -7.73 16.85 12.41
C ILE A 233 -9.20 16.93 12.03
N ARG A 234 -10.05 17.48 12.90
CA ARG A 234 -11.47 17.66 12.63
C ARG A 234 -11.68 18.46 11.34
N SER A 235 -11.04 19.62 11.23
CA SER A 235 -11.08 20.43 10.01
C SER A 235 -10.59 19.66 8.77
N THR A 236 -9.51 18.89 8.89
CA THR A 236 -8.95 18.10 7.80
C THR A 236 -9.92 17.01 7.31
N LEU A 237 -10.50 16.25 8.23
CA LEU A 237 -11.37 15.12 7.89
C LEU A 237 -12.76 15.58 7.44
N SER A 238 -13.17 16.79 7.81
CA SER A 238 -14.40 17.45 7.35
C SER A 238 -14.25 18.19 6.01
N ALA A 239 -13.11 18.08 5.33
CA ALA A 239 -12.92 18.69 4.01
C ALA A 239 -13.93 18.14 2.98
N SER A 240 -14.24 18.94 1.97
CA SER A 240 -15.32 18.63 1.03
C SER A 240 -14.97 17.47 0.10
N THR A 241 -13.68 17.29 -0.20
CA THR A 241 -13.17 16.21 -1.05
C THR A 241 -11.98 15.49 -0.43
N TYR A 242 -11.74 14.27 -0.90
CA TYR A 242 -10.60 13.47 -0.44
C TYR A 242 -9.26 14.13 -0.78
N ASP A 243 -9.14 14.79 -1.94
CA ASP A 243 -7.90 15.48 -2.32
C ASP A 243 -7.63 16.71 -1.44
N GLU A 244 -8.66 17.47 -1.06
CA GLU A 244 -8.54 18.56 -0.09
C GLU A 244 -8.08 18.04 1.28
N ALA A 245 -8.75 17.01 1.80
CA ALA A 245 -8.39 16.41 3.09
C ALA A 245 -6.94 15.90 3.10
N LYS A 246 -6.52 15.27 2.00
CA LYS A 246 -5.16 14.77 1.83
C LYS A 246 -4.13 15.90 1.63
N SER A 247 -4.52 17.05 1.10
CA SER A 247 -3.63 18.19 0.87
C SER A 247 -3.58 19.17 2.03
N SER A 248 -4.29 18.88 3.11
CA SER A 248 -4.40 19.70 4.32
C SER A 248 -3.07 20.05 5.01
N ALA A 249 -3.12 21.14 5.80
CA ALA A 249 -1.99 21.69 6.55
C ALA A 249 -1.25 20.69 7.45
N PRO A 250 -1.92 19.81 8.23
CA PRO A 250 -1.22 18.82 9.06
C PRO A 250 -0.31 17.88 8.26
N ARG A 251 -0.56 17.74 6.96
CA ARG A 251 0.18 16.85 6.08
C ARG A 251 1.23 17.56 5.24
N HIS A 252 1.44 18.87 5.40
CA HIS A 252 2.43 19.63 4.62
C HIS A 252 3.83 19.02 4.72
N SER A 253 4.30 18.69 5.92
CA SER A 253 5.62 18.05 6.11
C SER A 253 5.71 16.70 5.40
N HIS A 254 4.66 15.87 5.47
CA HIS A 254 4.61 14.62 4.72
C HIS A 254 4.62 14.86 3.20
N ASN A 255 3.82 15.81 2.72
CA ASN A 255 3.69 16.10 1.29
C ASN A 255 5.00 16.68 0.72
N LYS A 256 5.68 17.55 1.47
CA LYS A 256 7.01 18.08 1.11
C LYS A 256 8.06 16.97 1.08
N CYS A 257 8.11 16.12 2.11
CA CYS A 257 9.00 14.96 2.17
C CYS A 257 8.76 14.01 0.99
N LYS A 258 7.48 13.69 0.73
CA LYS A 258 7.09 12.85 -0.40
C LYS A 258 7.48 13.46 -1.74
N LYS A 259 7.25 14.77 -1.93
CA LYS A 259 7.66 15.48 -3.14
C LYS A 259 9.17 15.39 -3.33
N HIS A 260 9.94 15.67 -2.29
CA HIS A 260 11.40 15.63 -2.33
C HIS A 260 11.93 14.26 -2.77
N VAL A 261 11.44 13.17 -2.17
CA VAL A 261 11.87 11.81 -2.59
C VAL A 261 11.41 11.46 -4.00
N THR A 262 10.24 11.90 -4.44
CA THR A 262 9.76 11.63 -5.80
C THR A 262 10.48 12.45 -6.85
N ASP A 263 10.93 13.66 -6.52
CA ASP A 263 11.74 14.51 -7.40
C ASP A 263 13.13 13.86 -7.61
N ILE A 264 13.74 13.30 -6.55
CA ILE A 264 15.03 12.59 -6.64
C ILE A 264 14.94 11.31 -7.48
N LEU A 265 13.84 10.56 -7.34
CA LEU A 265 13.62 9.36 -8.15
C LEU A 265 13.37 9.66 -9.63
N ASP A 266 13.01 10.92 -9.93
CA ASP A 266 12.63 11.42 -11.25
C ASP A 266 11.46 10.65 -11.89
N ASN A 267 10.87 11.17 -12.98
CA ASN A 267 9.80 10.53 -13.74
C ASN A 267 8.57 10.08 -12.91
N TRP A 268 8.35 10.72 -11.75
CA TRP A 268 7.24 10.40 -10.87
C TRP A 268 5.99 11.20 -11.21
N THR A 269 5.13 10.66 -12.06
CA THR A 269 3.81 11.27 -12.33
C THR A 269 2.79 10.92 -11.24
N LYS A 270 2.14 11.92 -10.63
CA LYS A 270 1.01 11.73 -9.68
C LYS A 270 -0.20 11.16 -10.45
N ASN A 271 -0.87 10.15 -9.90
CA ASN A 271 -2.19 9.74 -10.40
C ASN A 271 -3.20 10.89 -10.14
N THR A 272 -3.90 11.33 -11.17
CA THR A 272 -4.96 12.36 -11.11
C THR A 272 -6.33 11.72 -11.38
N GLY A 273 -7.42 12.47 -11.14
CA GLY A 273 -8.79 12.04 -11.46
C GLY A 273 -9.47 11.08 -10.48
N ASP A 274 -8.77 10.56 -9.47
CA ASP A 274 -9.29 9.52 -8.56
C ASP A 274 -9.46 9.98 -7.09
N SER A 275 -9.47 11.30 -6.86
CA SER A 275 -9.47 11.91 -5.52
C SER A 275 -10.40 13.12 -5.36
N ASN A 276 -10.94 13.67 -6.45
CA ASN A 276 -11.92 14.74 -6.42
C ASN A 276 -13.35 14.21 -6.24
N TRP A 277 -13.57 13.48 -5.15
CA TRP A 277 -14.88 12.98 -4.76
C TRP A 277 -15.18 13.38 -3.32
N SER A 278 -16.44 13.72 -3.09
CA SER A 278 -16.94 14.08 -1.77
C SER A 278 -17.49 12.86 -1.04
N TRP A 279 -17.57 13.00 0.27
CA TRP A 279 -18.37 12.12 1.11
C TRP A 279 -19.66 12.84 1.46
N SER A 280 -20.79 12.42 0.88
CA SER A 280 -22.08 12.78 1.45
C SER A 280 -22.23 12.02 2.77
N HIS A 281 -22.44 12.76 3.86
CA HIS A 281 -22.74 12.19 5.18
C HIS A 281 -23.89 11.18 5.04
N PRO A 282 -23.67 9.86 5.22
CA PRO A 282 -24.80 8.96 5.20
C PRO A 282 -25.54 9.05 6.54
N ASP A 283 -26.86 9.07 6.46
CA ASP A 283 -27.78 9.15 7.61
C ASP A 283 -27.62 8.01 8.64
N TRP A 284 -26.85 6.95 8.36
CA TRP A 284 -26.51 5.94 9.37
C TRP A 284 -25.42 6.38 10.35
N LEU A 285 -24.69 7.47 10.07
CA LEU A 285 -23.72 8.04 11.00
C LEU A 285 -24.40 8.86 12.11
N THR A 286 -25.68 9.23 11.99
CA THR A 286 -26.48 9.77 13.12
C THR A 286 -27.10 8.64 13.97
N HIS A 287 -27.18 7.42 13.43
CA HIS A 287 -27.70 6.22 14.10
C HIS A 287 -26.65 5.11 14.19
N LEU A 288 -25.47 5.43 14.73
CA LEU A 288 -24.65 4.40 15.35
C LEU A 288 -25.30 4.05 16.69
N ASP A 289 -26.35 3.24 16.60
CA ASP A 289 -26.85 2.45 17.71
C ASP A 289 -25.68 1.56 18.19
N PRO A 290 -25.22 1.71 19.45
CA PRO A 290 -24.18 0.86 20.01
C PRO A 290 -24.50 -0.64 19.89
N ASP A 291 -25.80 -0.98 19.76
CA ASP A 291 -26.31 -2.34 19.82
C ASP A 291 -26.58 -2.98 18.44
N ARG A 292 -26.21 -2.32 17.33
CA ARG A 292 -26.15 -2.99 16.01
C ARG A 292 -24.89 -3.85 15.88
N GLU A 293 -24.68 -4.69 16.88
CA GLU A 293 -23.87 -5.90 16.76
C GLU A 293 -24.50 -6.85 15.74
N CYS A 294 -23.60 -7.59 15.10
CA CYS A 294 -23.87 -8.65 14.15
C CYS A 294 -25.06 -9.53 14.54
N SER A 295 -26.14 -9.49 13.76
CA SER A 295 -26.97 -10.69 13.58
C SER A 295 -26.17 -11.70 12.76
N LEU A 296 -25.21 -12.35 13.42
CA LEU A 296 -24.55 -13.54 12.91
C LEU A 296 -25.41 -14.72 13.33
N LYS A 297 -26.28 -15.16 12.42
CA LYS A 297 -26.78 -16.54 12.47
C LYS A 297 -25.57 -17.46 12.34
N THR A 298 -25.27 -18.14 13.42
CA THR A 298 -24.24 -19.17 13.55
C THR A 298 -24.45 -20.25 12.48
N SER A 299 -23.72 -20.20 11.37
CA SER A 299 -23.56 -21.35 10.48
C SER A 299 -22.41 -22.22 11.00
N GLN A 300 -22.62 -22.84 12.16
CA GLN A 300 -21.88 -24.03 12.56
C GLN A 300 -22.51 -25.23 11.83
N SER A 301 -21.93 -25.61 10.71
CA SER A 301 -21.70 -27.02 10.34
C SER A 301 -21.13 -27.05 8.93
N LEU A 302 -19.85 -27.43 8.81
CA LEU A 302 -19.28 -28.10 7.63
C LEU A 302 -17.80 -28.42 7.86
N PHE A 303 -17.48 -29.07 8.98
CA PHE A 303 -16.27 -29.88 9.13
C PHE A 303 -16.54 -30.93 10.22
N LYS A 304 -17.31 -31.96 9.87
CA LYS A 304 -17.17 -33.24 10.57
C LYS A 304 -16.04 -33.99 9.88
N SER A 305 -14.95 -34.13 10.61
CA SER A 305 -13.87 -35.07 10.38
C SER A 305 -14.45 -36.48 10.21
N GLY A 306 -14.29 -37.05 9.02
CA GLY A 306 -14.34 -38.50 8.84
C GLY A 306 -12.98 -39.06 9.20
N ASN A 307 -12.91 -39.82 10.29
CA ASN A 307 -11.94 -40.90 10.40
C ASN A 307 -12.38 -41.93 11.46
N GLN A 308 -12.25 -43.19 11.04
CA GLN A 308 -12.25 -44.46 11.77
C GLN A 308 -13.57 -45.22 11.92
N GLY A 309 -13.52 -46.44 11.37
CA GLY A 309 -14.57 -47.40 11.05
C GLY A 309 -14.13 -48.13 9.78
#